data_AF-A0A2M8DU96-F1
#
_entry.id   AF-A0A2M8DU96-F1
#
_cell.length_a   1.000
_cell.length_b   1.000
_cell.length_c   1.000
_cell.angle_alpha   90.00
_cell.angle_beta   90.00
_cell.angle_gamma   90.00
#
_symmetry.space_group_name_H-M   'P 1'
#
loop_
_entity.id
_entity.type
_entity.pdbx_description
1 polymer ?
#
loop_
_entity_poly.entity_id
_entity_poly.type
_entity_poly.pdbx_seq_one_letter_code
_entity_poly.pdbx_strand_id
1 'polypeptide(L)'
;MLMQFVVHTDVIAVKSFFIGLMGFEIGQLPADALLMLHLLGVIALLALFPVSKLLHAPGVFFSPTRNQTDNPREKRHVSAWGKKMESEN
;
A
#
# COMPACT_ATOMS: atom_id res chain seq x y z
N MET A 1 -11.82 0.25 16.37
CA MET A 1 -13.11 0.17 17.09
C MET A 1 -13.14 -0.98 18.08
N LEU A 2 -13.23 -2.25 17.68
CA LEU A 2 -13.30 -3.38 18.62
C LEU A 2 -12.04 -3.51 19.50
N MET A 3 -10.85 -3.51 18.90
CA MET A 3 -9.58 -3.57 19.66
C MET A 3 -9.21 -2.26 20.40
N GLN A 4 -9.97 -1.19 20.15
CA GLN A 4 -9.73 0.11 20.78
C GLN A 4 -10.67 0.35 21.97
N PHE A 5 -11.89 -0.20 21.92
CA PHE A 5 -12.94 0.13 22.88
C PHE A 5 -13.50 -1.09 23.62
N VAL A 6 -13.34 -2.30 23.09
CA VAL A 6 -13.92 -3.52 23.67
C VAL A 6 -12.82 -4.42 24.23
N VAL A 7 -11.86 -4.80 23.39
CA VAL A 7 -10.73 -5.67 23.77
C VAL A 7 -9.45 -4.86 23.65
N HIS A 8 -8.91 -4.41 24.78
CA HIS A 8 -7.74 -3.55 24.81
C HIS A 8 -6.46 -4.38 24.66
N THR A 9 -6.09 -4.67 23.42
CA THR A 9 -4.82 -5.33 23.10
C THR A 9 -3.64 -4.44 23.51
N ASP A 10 -2.57 -5.06 24.01
CA ASP A 10 -1.33 -4.37 24.35
C ASP A 10 -0.61 -3.86 23.10
N VAL A 11 -0.88 -2.60 22.75
CA VAL A 11 -0.27 -1.93 21.60
C VAL A 11 1.23 -1.69 21.75
N ILE A 12 1.76 -1.65 22.98
CA ILE A 12 3.20 -1.46 23.23
C ILE A 12 3.93 -2.74 22.86
N ALA A 13 3.40 -3.90 23.27
CA ALA A 13 3.92 -5.21 22.89
C ALA A 13 3.80 -5.49 21.39
N VAL A 14 2.70 -5.10 20.75
CA VAL A 14 2.58 -5.20 19.28
C VAL A 14 3.63 -4.34 18.59
N LYS A 15 3.83 -3.10 19.04
CA LYS A 15 4.85 -2.20 18.49
C LYS A 15 6.26 -2.77 18.64
N SER A 16 6.62 -3.28 19.83
CA SER A 16 7.96 -3.84 20.06
C SER A 16 8.20 -5.07 19.19
N PHE A 17 7.20 -5.93 19.00
CA PHE A 17 7.27 -7.07 18.10
C PHE A 17 7.62 -6.64 16.66
N PHE A 18 6.92 -5.66 16.09
CA PHE A 18 7.20 -5.22 14.72
C PHE A 18 8.52 -4.46 14.57
N ILE A 19 8.95 -3.72 15.60
CA ILE A 19 10.29 -3.10 15.62
C ILE A 19 11.38 -4.19 15.63
N GLY A 20 11.25 -5.21 16.48
CA GLY A 20 12.16 -6.36 16.50
C GLY A 20 12.16 -7.09 15.15
N LEU A 21 11.00 -7.32 14.56
CA LEU A 21 10.86 -7.95 13.25
C LEU A 21 11.63 -7.22 12.15
N MET A 22 11.61 -5.88 12.14
CA MET A 22 12.41 -5.07 11.20
C MET A 22 13.92 -5.25 11.43
N GLY A 23 14.33 -5.49 12.67
CA GLY A 23 15.71 -5.80 13.05
C GLY A 23 16.07 -7.29 12.95
N PHE A 24 15.20 -8.14 12.38
CA PHE A 24 15.34 -9.60 12.35
C PHE A 24 15.41 -10.28 13.73
N GLU A 25 14.91 -9.63 14.78
CA GLU A 25 14.77 -10.19 16.12
C GLU A 25 13.31 -10.50 16.43
N ILE A 26 12.95 -11.79 16.42
CA ILE A 26 11.56 -12.20 16.64
C ILE A 26 11.25 -12.18 18.14
N GLY A 27 10.46 -11.20 18.55
CA GLY A 27 9.91 -11.09 19.91
C GLY A 27 8.61 -11.87 20.10
N GLN A 28 7.96 -11.64 21.24
CA GLN A 28 6.63 -12.20 21.53
C GLN A 28 5.53 -11.30 21.00
N LEU A 29 4.56 -11.88 20.29
CA LEU A 29 3.33 -11.20 19.89
C LEU A 29 2.23 -11.50 20.92
N PRO A 30 1.44 -10.49 21.36
CA PRO A 30 0.27 -10.73 22.21
C PRO A 30 -0.71 -11.72 21.58
N ALA A 31 -1.15 -12.71 22.36
CA ALA A 31 -2.01 -13.81 21.88
C ALA A 31 -3.51 -13.46 21.94
N ASP A 32 -3.89 -12.23 21.60
CA ASP A 32 -5.29 -11.81 21.57
C ASP A 32 -6.00 -12.36 20.33
N ALA A 33 -7.16 -13.01 20.52
CA ALA A 33 -7.88 -13.64 19.41
C ALA A 33 -8.29 -12.65 18.30
N LEU A 34 -8.73 -11.44 18.68
CA LEU A 34 -9.11 -10.39 17.72
C LEU A 34 -7.89 -9.83 16.97
N LEU A 35 -6.74 -9.71 17.64
CA LEU A 35 -5.49 -9.31 16.99
C LEU A 35 -5.08 -10.35 15.96
N MET A 36 -5.12 -11.63 16.31
CA MET A 36 -4.79 -12.73 15.41
C MET A 36 -5.69 -12.76 14.18
N LEU A 37 -7.01 -12.61 14.36
CA LEU A 37 -7.96 -12.52 13.26
C LEU A 37 -7.69 -11.31 12.35
N HIS A 38 -7.33 -10.18 12.93
CA HIS A 38 -7.00 -8.98 12.18
C HIS A 38 -5.71 -9.16 11.36
N LEU A 39 -4.64 -9.65 11.98
CA LEU A 39 -3.35 -9.88 11.30
C LEU A 39 -3.46 -10.93 10.20
N LEU A 40 -4.29 -11.96 10.38
CA LEU A 40 -4.64 -12.91 9.32
C LEU A 40 -5.23 -12.17 8.10
N GLY A 41 -6.18 -11.26 8.33
CA GLY A 41 -6.77 -10.43 7.29
C GLY A 41 -5.73 -9.53 6.59
N VAL A 42 -4.80 -8.95 7.35
CA VAL A 42 -3.70 -8.14 6.79
C VAL A 42 -2.78 -8.99 5.91
N ILE A 43 -2.38 -10.18 6.37
CA ILE A 43 -1.52 -11.10 5.59
C ILE A 43 -2.24 -11.54 4.31
N ALA A 44 -3.51 -11.92 4.42
CA ALA A 44 -4.32 -12.28 3.24
C ALA A 44 -4.44 -11.11 2.26
N LEU A 45 -4.65 -9.89 2.77
CA LEU A 45 -4.72 -8.69 1.95
C LEU A 45 -3.39 -8.44 1.24
N LEU A 46 -2.25 -8.54 1.91
CA LEU A 46 -0.92 -8.36 1.31
C LEU A 46 -0.64 -9.43 0.24
N ALA A 47 -1.02 -10.68 0.48
CA ALA A 47 -0.85 -11.76 -0.49
C ALA A 47 -1.71 -11.56 -1.75
N LEU A 48 -2.95 -11.06 -1.59
CA LEU A 48 -3.86 -10.76 -2.70
C LEU A 48 -3.58 -9.42 -3.37
N PHE A 49 -2.92 -8.50 -2.68
CA PHE A 49 -2.63 -7.14 -3.14
C PHE A 49 -2.08 -7.10 -4.57
N PRO A 50 -1.02 -7.83 -4.95
CA PRO A 50 -0.39 -7.71 -6.27
C PRO A 50 -1.28 -8.16 -7.45
N VAL A 51 -2.26 -9.02 -7.21
CA VAL A 51 -3.16 -9.57 -8.24
C VAL A 51 -4.55 -8.95 -8.22
N SER A 52 -4.80 -8.01 -7.30
CA SER A 52 -6.11 -7.39 -7.10
C SER A 52 -6.20 -5.99 -7.69
N LYS A 53 -7.41 -5.42 -7.67
CA LYS A 53 -7.64 -4.00 -8.03
C LYS A 53 -6.91 -3.01 -7.12
N LEU A 54 -6.41 -3.46 -5.96
CA LEU A 54 -5.72 -2.61 -4.99
C LEU A 54 -4.31 -2.19 -5.45
N LEU A 55 -3.75 -2.84 -6.48
CA LEU A 55 -2.48 -2.46 -7.10
C LEU A 55 -2.50 -1.03 -7.67
N HIS A 56 -3.68 -0.41 -7.83
CA HIS A 56 -3.79 1.00 -8.20
C HIS A 56 -3.14 1.94 -7.18
N ALA A 57 -3.06 1.59 -5.89
CA ALA A 57 -2.57 2.50 -4.85
C ALA A 57 -1.12 2.99 -5.07
N PRO A 58 -0.13 2.11 -5.36
CA PRO A 58 1.19 2.54 -5.82
C PRO A 58 1.16 3.40 -7.08
N GLY A 59 0.27 3.09 -8.03
CA GLY A 59 0.14 3.81 -9.31
C GLY A 59 -0.21 5.29 -9.17
N VAL A 60 -0.83 5.70 -8.06
CA VAL A 60 -1.10 7.12 -7.77
C VAL A 60 0.20 7.92 -7.58
N PHE A 61 1.20 7.33 -6.92
CA PHE A 61 2.50 7.98 -6.70
C PHE A 61 3.31 8.11 -7.98
N PHE A 62 3.11 7.20 -8.93
CA PHE A 62 3.74 7.23 -10.26
C PHE A 62 2.85 7.87 -11.33
N SER A 63 1.77 8.55 -10.94
CA SER A 63 0.89 9.20 -11.90
C SER A 63 1.64 10.35 -12.60
N PRO A 64 1.67 10.38 -13.94
CA PRO A 64 2.39 11.42 -14.68
C PRO A 64 1.96 12.83 -14.29
N THR A 65 0.67 13.04 -14.04
CA THR A 65 0.10 14.32 -13.63
C THR A 65 0.61 14.85 -12.29
N ARG A 66 1.23 14.02 -11.44
CA ARG A 66 1.76 14.43 -10.13
C ARG A 66 3.29 14.51 -10.08
N ASN A 67 3.99 13.86 -11.01
CA ASN A 67 5.46 13.80 -11.03
C ASN A 67 6.10 14.43 -12.29
N GLN A 68 5.31 14.89 -13.26
CA GLN A 68 5.82 15.61 -14.41
C GLN A 68 6.13 17.07 -14.04
N THR A 69 7.26 17.58 -14.56
CA THR A 69 7.59 19.00 -14.51
C THR A 69 6.49 19.81 -15.19
N ASP A 70 5.98 20.82 -14.51
CA ASP A 70 4.99 21.74 -15.04
C ASP A 70 5.63 22.62 -16.12
N ASN A 71 5.58 22.13 -17.37
CA ASN A 71 5.86 22.92 -18.55
C ASN A 71 4.52 23.24 -19.24
N PRO A 72 4.37 24.40 -19.90
CA PRO A 72 3.12 24.83 -20.52
C PRO A 72 2.77 24.04 -21.81
N ARG A 73 3.07 22.74 -21.86
CA ARG A 73 2.97 21.81 -23.01
C ARG A 73 3.95 22.06 -24.16
N GLU A 74 5.01 22.83 -23.91
CA GLU A 74 6.12 22.96 -24.86
C GLU A 74 6.75 21.61 -25.21
N LYS A 75 6.74 20.67 -24.25
CA LYS A 75 7.15 19.28 -24.46
C LYS A 75 5.99 18.34 -24.15
N ARG A 76 5.21 18.03 -25.19
CA ARG A 76 4.11 17.06 -25.07
C ARG A 76 4.62 15.63 -25.18
N HIS A 77 4.51 14.88 -24.09
CA HIS A 77 4.75 13.44 -24.10
C HIS A 77 3.52 12.70 -24.65
N VAL A 78 3.56 12.39 -25.94
CA VAL A 78 2.55 11.56 -26.62
C VAL A 78 3.06 10.13 -26.70
N SER A 79 2.24 9.17 -26.26
CA SER A 79 2.51 7.74 -26.46
C SER A 79 2.56 7.40 -27.95
N ALA A 80 3.21 6.29 -28.32
CA ALA A 80 3.26 5.86 -29.72
C ALA A 80 1.87 5.67 -30.34
N TRP A 81 0.90 5.17 -29.56
CA TRP A 81 -0.49 5.04 -30.00
C TRP A 81 -1.18 6.40 -30.17
N GLY A 82 -0.92 7.37 -29.30
CA GLY A 82 -1.47 8.72 -29.43
C GLY A 82 -0.94 9.45 -30.65
N LYS A 83 0.34 9.24 -31.01
CA LYS A 83 0.93 9.80 -32.23
C LYS A 83 0.26 9.25 -33.49
N LYS A 84 -0.06 7.96 -33.50
CA LYS A 84 -0.72 7.30 -34.64
C LYS A 84 -2.12 7.89 -34.89
N MET A 85 -2.91 8.10 -33.84
CA MET A 85 -4.25 8.69 -33.97
C MET A 85 -4.23 10.13 -34.50
N GLU A 86 -3.18 10.90 -34.19
CA GLU A 86 -3.05 12.27 -34.70
C GLU A 86 -2.58 12.34 -36.15
N SER A 87 -1.85 11.33 -36.64
CA SER A 87 -1.45 11.25 -38.05
C SER A 87 -2.57 10.78 -38.98
N GLU A 88 -3.62 10.18 -38.42
CA GLU A 88 -4.79 9.67 -39.16
C GLU A 88 -5.93 10.70 -39.29
N ASN A 89 -5.75 11.90 -38.72
CA ASN A 89 -6.68 13.05 -38.75
C ASN A 89 -6.18 14.15 -39.70
#